data_AF-A0A9P0Q0U1-F1
#
_entry.id   AF-A0A9P0Q0U1-F1
#
_cell.length_a   1.000
_cell.length_b   1.000
_cell.length_c   1.000
_cell.angle_alpha   90.00
_cell.angle_beta   90.00
_cell.angle_gamma   90.00
#
_symmetry.space_group_name_H-M   'P 1'
#
loop_
_entity.id
_entity.type
_entity.pdbx_description
1 polymer ?
#
loop_
_entity_poly.entity_id
_entity_poly.type
_entity_poly.pdbx_seq_one_letter_code
_entity_poly.pdbx_strand_id
1 'polypeptide(L)'
;MQKQGTIIPLPKYENCWLARTNPADTARVESKTFICTENKSDTIPSPKEGVKGQLGNWISPKDMQDAVKQRFTGCMKGRTMYVVPFSMGPLASPLSKIGVEITDSPYVVASMRIMTRMGKPISEKLQTTGGEFVKCLHSVGAPATGFVESSQWPCDPERTIILHKPAQNEIVSYGSGYGGNSLLGKKCFALRIGSTIARREGWLAEHMLILGITNPQGKKRYIVAAFPSACGKTNLAMMRPTLPGYKIECVGDDIAWMKFDKNGQLRAINPENGFFGVAPGTSRASNPIAMDTVFKNTLFTNVALTNDGGVYWEGLEDETPKDAKITDWRGKAWVRGHDSTPAAHPNSRFCTPAKQCPIIDPAWEDPEGVPISAILFGGRRPHGVPLVYEARNWKHGVFVGAAMRSEATAAAEHKNVLNSTNKRFQNIQNTKPSKRIRPTTISKRHYDDDDGDDTTEGSKFCDNCKHYFCFCRESVTNHPVRQTTISITNKWICIVTRKFPSCKEQTSTASNRETERDRDRERQRQRETETERERDRHTHTHTERERETYIL
;
A
#
# COMPACT_ATOMS: atom_id res chain seq x y z
N MET A 1 3.29 25.63 16.49
CA MET A 1 4.36 24.72 16.03
C MET A 1 5.75 25.36 16.11
N GLN A 2 6.12 26.37 15.31
CA GLN A 2 7.47 26.96 15.37
C GLN A 2 7.83 27.50 16.76
N LYS A 3 6.97 28.34 17.36
CA LYS A 3 7.14 28.84 18.74
C LYS A 3 7.25 27.73 19.80
N GLN A 4 6.73 26.54 19.51
CA GLN A 4 6.75 25.37 20.39
C GLN A 4 7.96 24.45 20.12
N GLY A 5 8.80 24.77 19.13
CA GLY A 5 9.96 23.96 18.74
C GLY A 5 9.64 22.68 17.95
N THR A 6 8.36 22.40 17.64
CA THR A 6 7.96 21.21 16.86
C THR A 6 8.45 21.24 15.42
N ILE A 7 8.56 22.44 14.84
CA ILE A 7 9.05 22.64 13.47
C ILE A 7 10.09 23.76 13.42
N ILE A 8 11.02 23.64 12.49
CA ILE A 8 12.11 24.57 12.22
C ILE A 8 11.88 25.17 10.82
N PRO A 9 11.99 26.49 10.62
CA PRO A 9 11.89 27.09 9.29
C PRO A 9 13.11 26.71 8.43
N LEU A 10 12.90 26.56 7.13
CA LEU A 10 13.95 26.32 6.14
C LEU A 10 14.10 27.56 5.23
N PRO A 11 14.85 28.60 5.66
CA PRO A 11 14.85 29.91 4.99
C PRO A 11 15.49 29.89 3.59
N LYS A 12 16.20 28.81 3.22
CA LYS A 12 16.68 28.60 1.85
C LYS A 12 15.55 28.43 0.83
N TYR A 13 14.36 28.07 1.31
CA TYR A 13 13.21 27.69 0.48
C TYR A 13 11.95 28.49 0.85
N GLU A 14 10.99 28.54 -0.07
CA GLU A 14 9.75 29.29 0.14
C GLU A 14 8.76 28.48 1.01
N ASN A 15 8.48 28.96 2.22
CA ASN A 15 7.49 28.36 3.13
C ASN A 15 7.71 26.85 3.38
N CYS A 16 8.97 26.43 3.52
CA CYS A 16 9.33 25.07 3.88
C CYS A 16 9.68 24.95 5.37
N TRP A 17 9.39 23.77 5.92
CA TRP A 17 9.51 23.50 7.34
C TRP A 17 10.11 22.13 7.58
N LEU A 18 10.84 21.97 8.68
CA LEU A 18 11.44 20.70 9.12
C LEU A 18 10.88 20.30 10.48
N ALA A 19 10.32 19.09 10.58
CA ALA A 19 10.01 18.43 11.84
C ALA A 19 11.05 17.33 12.13
N ARG A 20 11.40 17.16 13.41
CA ARG A 20 12.20 16.03 13.90
C ARG A 20 11.36 15.25 14.91
N THR A 21 11.28 13.94 14.74
CA THR A 21 10.43 13.08 15.57
C THR A 21 11.23 12.43 16.68
N ASN A 22 10.53 11.90 17.70
CA ASN A 22 11.13 10.96 18.63
C ASN A 22 11.64 9.73 17.82
N PRO A 23 12.89 9.25 18.03
CA PRO A 23 13.41 8.06 17.34
C PRO A 23 12.54 6.81 17.43
N ALA A 24 11.74 6.68 18.49
CA ALA A 24 10.78 5.58 18.67
C ALA A 24 9.48 5.74 17.83
N ASP A 25 9.29 6.89 17.17
CA ASP A 25 8.12 7.23 16.35
C ASP A 25 8.55 7.74 14.95
N THR A 26 9.10 6.84 14.14
CA THR A 26 9.75 7.17 12.83
C THR A 26 9.23 6.36 11.65
N ALA A 27 8.33 5.40 11.88
CA ALA A 27 7.79 4.50 10.87
C ALA A 27 6.41 3.96 11.26
N ARG A 28 5.79 3.21 10.34
CA ARG A 28 4.61 2.40 10.67
C ARG A 28 5.02 1.26 11.60
N VAL A 29 4.11 0.88 12.49
CA VAL A 29 4.30 -0.24 13.42
C VAL A 29 3.25 -1.31 13.12
N GLU A 30 3.56 -2.18 12.16
CA GLU A 30 2.64 -3.18 11.60
C GLU A 30 2.16 -4.17 12.68
N SER A 31 3.04 -4.57 13.59
CA SER A 31 2.75 -5.39 14.77
C SER A 31 1.77 -4.76 15.77
N LYS A 32 1.60 -3.43 15.72
CA LYS A 32 0.62 -2.67 16.53
C LYS A 32 -0.56 -2.15 15.71
N THR A 33 -0.74 -2.66 14.49
CA THR A 33 -1.81 -2.29 13.58
C THR A 33 -2.80 -3.44 13.42
N PHE A 34 -4.06 -3.22 13.76
CA PHE A 34 -5.10 -4.26 13.81
C PHE A 34 -6.36 -3.87 13.02
N ILE A 35 -7.08 -4.88 12.57
CA ILE A 35 -8.43 -4.76 12.04
C ILE A 35 -9.38 -5.53 12.97
N CYS A 36 -10.49 -4.89 13.33
CA CYS A 36 -11.51 -5.41 14.22
C CYS A 36 -12.73 -5.86 13.41
N THR A 37 -13.01 -7.15 13.44
CA THR A 37 -14.21 -7.78 12.87
C THR A 37 -14.77 -8.79 13.86
N GLU A 38 -16.07 -9.09 13.78
CA GLU A 38 -16.71 -10.12 14.63
C GLU A 38 -16.00 -11.47 14.50
N ASN A 39 -15.84 -11.95 13.26
CA ASN A 39 -15.09 -13.16 12.98
C ASN A 39 -13.66 -12.83 12.55
N LYS A 40 -12.68 -13.56 13.09
CA LYS A 40 -11.27 -13.44 12.71
C LYS A 40 -11.02 -13.70 11.22
N SER A 41 -11.77 -14.64 10.63
CA SER A 41 -11.68 -15.03 9.22
C SER A 41 -12.06 -13.91 8.25
N ASP A 42 -12.85 -12.92 8.70
CA ASP A 42 -13.24 -11.77 7.86
C ASP A 42 -12.07 -10.79 7.68
N THR A 43 -11.07 -10.86 8.57
CA THR A 43 -9.88 -10.02 8.57
C THR A 43 -8.65 -10.74 8.01
N ILE A 44 -8.35 -11.95 8.50
CA ILE A 44 -7.18 -12.72 8.09
C ILE A 44 -7.52 -14.20 7.81
N PRO A 45 -6.86 -14.84 6.82
CA PRO A 45 -6.98 -16.29 6.63
C PRO A 45 -6.41 -17.07 7.82
N SER A 46 -6.96 -18.26 8.06
CA SER A 46 -6.36 -19.23 8.97
C SER A 46 -5.06 -19.76 8.37
N PRO A 47 -3.89 -19.51 9.00
CA PRO A 47 -2.65 -20.10 8.52
C PRO A 47 -2.65 -21.61 8.77
N LYS A 48 -1.86 -22.35 7.99
CA LYS A 48 -1.58 -23.76 8.28
C LYS A 48 -0.86 -23.88 9.63
N GLU A 49 -0.98 -25.04 10.26
CA GLU A 49 -0.27 -25.34 11.50
C GLU A 49 1.25 -25.10 11.34
N GLY A 50 1.86 -24.47 12.35
CA GLY A 50 3.27 -24.07 12.32
C GLY A 50 3.61 -22.85 11.45
N VAL A 51 2.65 -22.29 10.70
CA VAL A 51 2.88 -21.10 9.86
C VAL A 51 2.42 -19.83 10.58
N LYS A 52 3.32 -18.85 10.75
CA LYS A 52 2.95 -17.52 11.25
C LYS A 52 2.24 -16.73 10.14
N GLY A 53 1.02 -16.27 10.41
CA GLY A 53 0.28 -15.39 9.49
C GLY A 53 1.00 -14.05 9.27
N GLN A 54 0.98 -13.57 8.02
CA GLN A 54 1.66 -12.33 7.59
C GLN A 54 0.72 -11.35 6.86
N LEU A 55 -0.59 -11.65 6.79
CA LEU A 55 -1.58 -10.92 6.00
C LEU A 55 -2.40 -9.90 6.81
N GLY A 56 -1.97 -9.58 8.03
CA GLY A 56 -2.61 -8.63 8.92
C GLY A 56 -2.71 -9.14 10.35
N ASN A 57 -3.18 -8.27 11.25
CA ASN A 57 -3.49 -8.64 12.63
C ASN A 57 -4.98 -8.39 12.89
N TRP A 58 -5.62 -9.37 13.52
CA TRP A 58 -7.00 -9.25 13.97
C TRP A 58 -7.05 -8.96 15.47
N ILE A 59 -8.04 -8.18 15.88
CA ILE A 59 -8.39 -7.94 17.28
C ILE A 59 -9.90 -8.14 17.45
N SER A 60 -10.33 -8.71 18.58
CA SER A 60 -11.76 -8.88 18.84
C SER A 60 -12.44 -7.54 19.14
N PRO A 61 -13.76 -7.40 18.92
CA PRO A 61 -14.49 -6.19 19.31
C PRO A 61 -14.35 -5.82 20.78
N LYS A 62 -14.34 -6.83 21.67
CA LYS A 62 -14.12 -6.63 23.11
C LYS A 62 -12.73 -6.08 23.40
N ASP A 63 -11.69 -6.72 22.88
CA ASP A 63 -10.30 -6.30 23.14
C ASP A 63 -10.02 -4.93 22.53
N MET A 64 -10.64 -4.60 21.39
CA MET A 64 -10.58 -3.25 20.80
C MET A 64 -11.16 -2.21 21.75
N GLN A 65 -12.36 -2.45 22.31
CA GLN A 65 -12.99 -1.52 23.26
C GLN A 65 -12.15 -1.33 24.52
N ASP A 66 -11.62 -2.42 25.09
CA ASP A 66 -10.74 -2.37 26.25
C ASP A 66 -9.46 -1.57 25.95
N ALA A 67 -8.84 -1.81 24.79
CA ALA A 67 -7.66 -1.08 24.35
C ALA A 67 -7.91 0.42 24.19
N VAL A 68 -9.08 0.81 23.65
CA VAL A 68 -9.49 2.21 23.51
C VAL A 68 -9.71 2.85 24.88
N LYS A 69 -10.47 2.19 25.77
CA LYS A 69 -10.78 2.71 27.12
C LYS A 69 -9.52 2.99 27.94
N GLN A 70 -8.54 2.09 27.89
CA GLN A 70 -7.25 2.21 28.58
C GLN A 70 -6.38 3.38 28.10
N ARG A 71 -6.61 3.87 26.88
CA ARG A 71 -5.72 4.84 26.22
C ARG A 71 -6.33 6.23 26.10
N PHE A 72 -7.61 6.32 25.71
CA PHE A 72 -8.21 7.58 25.30
C PHE A 72 -8.80 8.41 26.46
N THR A 73 -9.07 7.81 27.61
CA THR A 73 -9.59 8.53 28.78
C THR A 73 -8.61 9.62 29.21
N GLY A 74 -8.99 10.90 29.03
CA GLY A 74 -8.15 12.05 29.38
C GLY A 74 -6.91 12.28 28.50
N CYS A 75 -6.76 11.57 27.38
CA CYS A 75 -5.53 11.60 26.57
C CYS A 75 -5.18 12.99 25.98
N MET A 76 -6.18 13.84 25.74
CA MET A 76 -6.01 15.19 25.20
C MET A 76 -6.05 16.28 26.29
N LYS A 77 -6.00 15.94 27.58
CA LYS A 77 -6.09 16.94 28.65
C LYS A 77 -5.02 18.02 28.50
N GLY A 78 -5.46 19.29 28.46
CA GLY A 78 -4.58 20.45 28.26
C GLY A 78 -4.06 20.63 26.82
N ARG A 79 -4.62 19.90 25.84
CA ARG A 79 -4.33 20.07 24.40
C ARG A 79 -5.59 20.49 23.64
N THR A 80 -5.39 21.15 22.52
CA THR A 80 -6.47 21.46 21.58
C THR A 80 -6.88 20.20 20.83
N MET A 81 -8.16 19.89 20.82
CA MET A 81 -8.76 18.92 19.91
C MET A 81 -9.10 19.63 18.59
N TYR A 82 -8.40 19.30 17.52
CA TYR A 82 -8.68 19.78 16.17
C TYR A 82 -9.69 18.86 15.50
N VAL A 83 -10.68 19.45 14.82
CA VAL A 83 -11.64 18.73 13.96
C VAL A 83 -11.29 19.01 12.51
N VAL A 84 -10.93 17.97 11.78
CA VAL A 84 -10.38 18.03 10.42
C VAL A 84 -11.33 17.31 9.47
N PRO A 85 -12.34 18.00 8.90
CA PRO A 85 -13.15 17.45 7.82
C PRO A 85 -12.31 17.41 6.53
N PHE A 86 -12.25 16.25 5.90
CA PHE A 86 -11.48 16.05 4.67
C PHE A 86 -12.19 15.14 3.65
N SER A 87 -11.86 15.32 2.38
CA SER A 87 -12.28 14.43 1.29
C SER A 87 -11.08 13.69 0.71
N MET A 88 -11.28 12.38 0.54
CA MET A 88 -10.43 11.53 -0.28
C MET A 88 -11.02 11.49 -1.69
N GLY A 89 -10.27 12.02 -2.65
CA GLY A 89 -10.67 12.23 -4.05
C GLY A 89 -11.21 13.64 -4.34
N PRO A 90 -11.39 13.99 -5.62
CA PRO A 90 -12.00 15.26 -6.02
C PRO A 90 -13.44 15.38 -5.50
N LEU A 91 -13.84 16.54 -4.98
CA LEU A 91 -15.12 16.69 -4.26
C LEU A 91 -16.36 16.31 -5.09
N ALA A 92 -16.29 16.51 -6.42
CA ALA A 92 -17.36 16.17 -7.35
C ALA A 92 -17.34 14.71 -7.83
N SER A 93 -16.30 13.93 -7.50
CA SER A 93 -16.19 12.54 -7.96
C SER A 93 -17.19 11.63 -7.25
N PRO A 94 -17.88 10.73 -7.97
CA PRO A 94 -18.73 9.71 -7.36
C PRO A 94 -17.93 8.65 -6.57
N LEU A 95 -16.60 8.58 -6.79
CA LEU A 95 -15.71 7.69 -6.02
C LEU A 95 -15.21 8.32 -4.72
N SER A 96 -15.41 9.63 -4.53
CA SER A 96 -14.91 10.32 -3.35
C SER A 96 -15.63 9.91 -2.08
N LYS A 97 -14.88 9.90 -0.98
CA LYS A 97 -15.43 9.61 0.35
C LYS A 97 -14.96 10.68 1.32
N ILE A 98 -15.83 11.03 2.26
CA ILE A 98 -15.55 12.05 3.30
C ILE A 98 -15.12 11.35 4.58
N GLY A 99 -14.14 11.93 5.26
CA GLY A 99 -13.75 11.57 6.61
C GLY A 99 -13.71 12.79 7.52
N VAL A 100 -13.83 12.56 8.82
CA VAL A 100 -13.60 13.59 9.84
C VAL A 100 -12.56 13.04 10.81
N GLU A 101 -11.40 13.69 10.83
CA GLU A 101 -10.32 13.36 11.74
C GLU A 101 -10.31 14.28 12.95
N ILE A 102 -10.36 13.70 14.14
CA ILE A 102 -10.14 14.37 15.40
C ILE A 102 -8.71 14.10 15.84
N THR A 103 -7.92 15.14 16.10
CA THR A 103 -6.53 15.00 16.52
C THR A 103 -6.12 16.08 17.53
N ASP A 104 -5.17 15.76 18.41
CA ASP A 104 -4.49 16.71 19.30
C ASP A 104 -3.14 17.24 18.73
N SER A 105 -2.83 16.93 17.47
CA SER A 105 -1.55 17.26 16.83
C SER A 105 -1.68 18.30 15.72
N PRO A 106 -1.11 19.52 15.87
CA PRO A 106 -1.10 20.50 14.79
C PRO A 106 -0.23 20.07 13.59
N TYR A 107 0.76 19.20 13.79
CA TYR A 107 1.56 18.61 12.69
C TYR A 107 0.66 17.76 11.78
N VAL A 108 -0.24 16.99 12.38
CA VAL A 108 -1.21 16.16 11.65
C VAL A 108 -2.17 17.05 10.86
N VAL A 109 -2.71 18.11 11.46
CA VAL A 109 -3.59 19.06 10.77
C VAL A 109 -2.89 19.66 9.54
N ALA A 110 -1.66 20.16 9.69
CA ALA A 110 -0.89 20.76 8.59
C ALA A 110 -0.61 19.74 7.47
N SER A 111 -0.25 18.51 7.83
CA SER A 111 0.02 17.43 6.88
C SER A 111 -1.25 16.95 6.17
N MET A 112 -2.36 16.80 6.89
CA MET A 112 -3.67 16.45 6.31
C MET A 112 -4.16 17.51 5.34
N ARG A 113 -3.91 18.79 5.60
CA ARG A 113 -4.20 19.89 4.66
C ARG A 113 -3.45 19.76 3.34
N ILE A 114 -2.25 19.19 3.35
CA ILE A 114 -1.46 18.90 2.14
C ILE A 114 -1.97 17.63 1.47
N MET A 115 -2.17 16.56 2.24
CA MET A 115 -2.42 15.21 1.72
C MET A 115 -3.87 14.94 1.34
N THR A 116 -4.82 15.77 1.78
CA THR A 116 -6.24 15.63 1.51
C THR A 116 -6.85 16.95 1.05
N ARG A 117 -8.07 16.94 0.52
CA ARG A 117 -8.85 18.18 0.36
C ARG A 117 -9.49 18.48 1.71
N MET A 118 -9.10 19.58 2.34
CA MET A 118 -9.51 19.94 3.70
C MET A 118 -10.11 21.34 3.71
N GLY A 119 -11.20 21.55 4.45
CA GLY A 119 -11.74 22.88 4.74
C GLY A 119 -13.24 23.00 4.56
N LYS A 120 -13.72 24.25 4.52
CA LYS A 120 -15.15 24.60 4.52
C LYS A 120 -15.98 23.89 3.45
N PRO A 121 -15.54 23.74 2.18
CA PRO A 121 -16.33 23.03 1.17
C PRO A 121 -16.63 21.57 1.54
N ILE A 122 -15.76 20.94 2.33
CA ILE A 122 -15.98 19.57 2.80
C ILE A 122 -17.05 19.53 3.89
N SER A 123 -17.02 20.49 4.82
CA SER A 123 -18.05 20.64 5.84
C SER A 123 -19.43 20.90 5.22
N GLU A 124 -19.49 21.77 4.20
CA GLU A 124 -20.72 22.04 3.45
C GLU A 124 -21.21 20.77 2.72
N LYS A 125 -20.31 20.02 2.06
CA LYS A 125 -20.67 18.76 1.41
C LYS A 125 -21.18 17.72 2.43
N LEU A 126 -20.56 17.62 3.60
CA LEU A 126 -20.97 16.67 4.65
C LEU A 126 -22.40 16.90 5.13
N GLN A 127 -22.87 18.15 5.16
CA GLN A 127 -24.26 18.47 5.50
C GLN A 127 -25.26 17.90 4.47
N THR A 128 -24.82 17.72 3.21
CA THR A 128 -25.66 17.16 2.14
C THR A 128 -25.67 15.64 2.08
N THR A 129 -24.72 14.94 2.72
CA THR A 129 -24.58 13.48 2.65
C THR A 129 -25.33 12.73 3.76
N GLY A 130 -26.28 13.37 4.44
CA GLY A 130 -26.99 12.78 5.57
C GLY A 130 -26.09 12.43 6.77
N GLY A 131 -24.87 13.01 6.82
CA GLY A 131 -23.92 12.76 7.90
C GLY A 131 -23.13 11.45 7.79
N GLU A 132 -23.11 10.78 6.64
CA GLU A 132 -22.23 9.62 6.43
C GLU A 132 -20.78 10.05 6.17
N PHE A 133 -19.86 9.60 7.02
CA PHE A 133 -18.42 9.82 6.87
C PHE A 133 -17.61 8.73 7.59
N VAL A 134 -16.33 8.63 7.27
CA VAL A 134 -15.39 7.77 7.99
C VAL A 134 -14.91 8.49 9.25
N LYS A 135 -15.15 7.87 10.41
CA LYS A 135 -14.80 8.40 11.72
C LYS A 135 -13.32 8.14 11.99
N CYS A 136 -12.53 9.19 12.14
CA CYS A 136 -11.09 9.09 12.38
C CYS A 136 -10.76 9.72 13.74
N LEU A 137 -10.36 8.92 14.72
CA LEU A 137 -9.94 9.39 16.03
C LEU A 137 -8.43 9.18 16.18
N HIS A 138 -7.70 10.24 16.46
CA HIS A 138 -6.26 10.22 16.65
C HIS A 138 -5.84 10.97 17.92
N SER A 139 -4.93 10.41 18.70
CA SER A 139 -4.20 11.15 19.75
C SER A 139 -2.74 10.73 19.79
N VAL A 140 -1.85 11.69 20.03
CA VAL A 140 -0.43 11.41 20.30
C VAL A 140 -0.19 10.70 21.65
N GLY A 141 -1.21 10.63 22.52
CA GLY A 141 -1.15 9.88 23.78
C GLY A 141 -0.35 10.53 24.91
N ALA A 142 -0.06 11.83 24.80
CA ALA A 142 0.81 12.54 25.73
C ALA A 142 0.09 13.78 26.32
N PRO A 143 -0.86 13.64 27.27
CA PRO A 143 -1.59 14.79 27.84
C PRO A 143 -0.63 15.83 28.44
N ALA A 144 -1.01 17.11 28.45
CA ALA A 144 -0.11 18.20 28.85
C ALA A 144 0.34 18.12 30.33
N THR A 145 -0.45 17.47 31.18
CA THR A 145 -0.14 17.21 32.59
C THR A 145 0.62 15.90 32.82
N GLY A 146 0.90 15.13 31.76
CA GLY A 146 1.63 13.87 31.81
C GLY A 146 3.13 14.04 31.53
N PHE A 147 3.90 12.98 31.76
CA PHE A 147 5.29 12.94 31.35
C PHE A 147 5.39 12.95 29.81
N VAL A 148 6.20 13.86 29.26
CA VAL A 148 6.49 13.95 27.83
C VAL A 148 8.01 13.88 27.66
N GLU A 149 8.51 12.72 27.24
CA GLU A 149 9.96 12.47 27.07
C GLU A 149 10.59 13.45 26.06
N SER A 150 9.87 13.73 24.96
CA SER A 150 10.27 14.73 23.95
C SER A 150 9.17 15.76 23.80
N SER A 151 9.35 16.93 24.42
CA SER A 151 8.37 18.03 24.34
C SER A 151 8.15 18.54 22.91
N GLN A 152 9.16 18.39 22.04
CA GLN A 152 9.11 18.79 20.63
C GLN A 152 8.28 17.83 19.76
N TRP A 153 8.27 16.54 20.11
CA TRP A 153 7.51 15.50 19.41
C TRP A 153 6.78 14.58 20.40
N PRO A 154 5.54 14.93 20.80
CA PRO A 154 4.76 14.10 21.71
C PRO A 154 4.37 12.79 21.04
N CYS A 155 4.59 11.68 21.74
CA CYS A 155 4.21 10.33 21.34
C CYS A 155 4.17 9.41 22.57
N ASP A 156 3.56 8.24 22.43
CA ASP A 156 3.54 7.14 23.39
C ASP A 156 3.89 5.82 22.66
N PRO A 157 5.19 5.56 22.44
CA PRO A 157 5.64 4.41 21.65
C PRO A 157 5.24 3.07 22.27
N GLU A 158 5.21 2.97 23.60
CA GLU A 158 4.88 1.75 24.32
C GLU A 158 3.43 1.34 24.09
N ARG A 159 2.50 2.29 24.28
CA ARG A 159 1.05 2.05 24.16
C ARG A 159 0.50 2.32 22.76
N THR A 160 1.35 2.63 21.78
CA THR A 160 0.94 2.86 20.39
C THR A 160 0.02 1.74 19.88
N ILE A 161 -1.12 2.10 19.27
CA ILE A 161 -2.02 1.14 18.63
C ILE A 161 -2.81 1.80 17.50
N ILE A 162 -2.94 1.11 16.38
CA ILE A 162 -3.68 1.59 15.21
C ILE A 162 -4.78 0.58 14.88
N LEU A 163 -6.04 0.99 15.03
CA LEU A 163 -7.22 0.14 14.97
C LEU A 163 -8.12 0.56 13.80
N HIS A 164 -8.70 -0.43 13.13
CA HIS A 164 -9.64 -0.21 12.03
C HIS A 164 -10.88 -1.05 12.30
N LYS A 165 -12.06 -0.46 12.23
CA LYS A 165 -13.35 -1.15 12.40
C LYS A 165 -14.21 -0.97 11.15
N PRO A 166 -14.03 -1.84 10.14
CA PRO A 166 -14.69 -1.74 8.84
C PRO A 166 -16.22 -1.67 8.89
N ALA A 167 -16.84 -2.39 9.84
CA ALA A 167 -18.29 -2.44 9.99
C ALA A 167 -18.92 -1.08 10.33
N GLN A 168 -18.14 -0.19 10.96
CA GLN A 168 -18.60 1.15 11.38
C GLN A 168 -17.86 2.28 10.66
N ASN A 169 -17.04 1.94 9.66
CA ASN A 169 -16.12 2.87 8.99
C ASN A 169 -15.35 3.76 9.99
N GLU A 170 -14.80 3.13 11.03
CA GLU A 170 -14.11 3.82 12.12
C GLU A 170 -12.62 3.46 12.13
N ILE A 171 -11.80 4.46 12.40
CA ILE A 171 -10.35 4.37 12.55
C ILE A 171 -9.99 5.01 13.88
N VAL A 172 -9.22 4.30 14.70
CA VAL A 172 -8.76 4.80 16.00
C VAL A 172 -7.24 4.60 16.08
N SER A 173 -6.49 5.68 16.28
CA SER A 173 -5.04 5.66 16.35
C SER A 173 -4.53 6.37 17.59
N TYR A 174 -3.63 5.73 18.32
CA TYR A 174 -3.08 6.25 19.56
C TYR A 174 -1.56 6.14 19.59
N GLY A 175 -0.91 7.14 20.15
CA GLY A 175 0.50 7.09 20.59
C GLY A 175 1.55 7.41 19.53
N SER A 176 1.18 7.61 18.27
CA SER A 176 2.13 7.91 17.19
C SER A 176 1.70 9.15 16.41
N GLY A 177 2.59 10.14 16.30
CA GLY A 177 2.40 11.31 15.46
C GLY A 177 2.89 11.12 14.02
N TYR A 178 3.54 10.00 13.71
CA TYR A 178 4.23 9.77 12.44
C TYR A 178 3.29 9.31 11.30
N GLY A 179 3.25 10.11 10.23
CA GLY A 179 2.86 9.72 8.87
C GLY A 179 1.70 8.72 8.78
N GLY A 180 1.99 7.48 8.38
CA GLY A 180 0.95 6.46 8.12
C GLY A 180 0.16 5.99 9.34
N ASN A 181 0.57 6.35 10.56
CA ASN A 181 -0.16 6.07 11.80
C ASN A 181 -1.08 7.24 12.19
N SER A 182 -0.77 8.46 11.77
CA SER A 182 -1.44 9.69 12.22
C SER A 182 -2.19 10.44 11.12
N LEU A 183 -1.80 10.32 9.85
CA LEU A 183 -2.52 10.88 8.71
C LEU A 183 -3.61 9.86 8.30
N LEU A 184 -4.74 9.86 9.00
CA LEU A 184 -5.69 8.75 8.95
C LEU A 184 -6.36 8.60 7.58
N GLY A 185 -6.43 9.67 6.79
CA GLY A 185 -6.83 9.63 5.38
C GLY A 185 -5.93 8.75 4.49
N LYS A 186 -4.64 8.63 4.82
CA LYS A 186 -3.63 8.01 3.93
C LYS A 186 -3.72 6.49 3.88
N LYS A 187 -3.12 5.76 4.83
CA LYS A 187 -3.08 4.29 4.78
C LYS A 187 -4.29 3.66 5.48
N CYS A 188 -4.72 4.24 6.60
CA CYS A 188 -5.81 3.70 7.41
C CYS A 188 -7.13 3.78 6.65
N PHE A 189 -7.47 4.96 6.13
CA PHE A 189 -8.65 5.13 5.31
C PHE A 189 -8.39 4.61 3.90
N ALA A 190 -7.55 5.26 3.10
CA ALA A 190 -7.60 5.02 1.65
C ALA A 190 -7.16 3.64 1.16
N LEU A 191 -6.57 2.80 2.03
CA LEU A 191 -6.33 1.38 1.73
C LEU A 191 -7.13 0.45 2.64
N ARG A 192 -7.00 0.52 3.98
CA ARG A 192 -7.59 -0.51 4.84
C ARG A 192 -9.11 -0.41 4.91
N ILE A 193 -9.66 0.72 5.34
CA ILE A 193 -11.11 0.94 5.30
C ILE A 193 -11.60 1.04 3.85
N GLY A 194 -10.84 1.71 2.98
CA GLY A 194 -11.10 1.89 1.56
C GLY A 194 -11.34 0.56 0.85
N SER A 195 -10.46 -0.43 1.02
CA SER A 195 -10.62 -1.75 0.39
C SER A 195 -11.84 -2.51 0.90
N THR A 196 -12.22 -2.33 2.17
CA THR A 196 -13.45 -2.93 2.70
C THR A 196 -14.70 -2.25 2.14
N ILE A 197 -14.70 -0.93 1.98
CA ILE A 197 -15.76 -0.19 1.28
C ILE A 197 -15.83 -0.67 -0.18
N ALA A 198 -14.67 -0.73 -0.84
CA ALA A 198 -14.52 -1.14 -2.22
C ALA A 198 -15.09 -2.52 -2.49
N ARG A 199 -14.80 -3.50 -1.61
CA ARG A 199 -15.38 -4.84 -1.68
C ARG A 199 -16.90 -4.84 -1.57
N ARG A 200 -17.49 -4.01 -0.68
CA ARG A 200 -18.95 -3.93 -0.51
C ARG A 200 -19.65 -3.24 -1.68
N GLU A 201 -18.99 -2.26 -2.29
CA GLU A 201 -19.59 -1.38 -3.31
C GLU A 201 -19.16 -1.69 -4.76
N GLY A 202 -18.34 -2.73 -4.97
CA GLY A 202 -17.93 -3.18 -6.30
C GLY A 202 -16.88 -2.29 -6.98
N TRP A 203 -15.87 -1.85 -6.24
CA TRP A 203 -14.71 -1.11 -6.77
C TRP A 203 -13.39 -1.60 -6.13
N LEU A 204 -12.26 -0.96 -6.43
CA LEU A 204 -10.92 -1.36 -5.97
C LEU A 204 -10.19 -0.20 -5.29
N ALA A 205 -9.61 -0.43 -4.11
CA ALA A 205 -8.77 0.54 -3.40
C ALA A 205 -7.35 -0.04 -3.26
N GLU A 206 -6.41 0.46 -4.06
CA GLU A 206 -5.14 -0.21 -4.29
C GLU A 206 -3.93 0.67 -3.95
N HIS A 207 -2.85 0.01 -3.52
CA HIS A 207 -1.56 0.63 -3.25
C HIS A 207 -0.78 0.81 -4.57
N MET A 208 -1.30 1.66 -5.45
CA MET A 208 -0.81 1.88 -6.79
C MET A 208 -0.57 3.36 -7.07
N LEU A 209 0.50 3.66 -7.81
CA LEU A 209 0.59 4.93 -8.52
C LEU A 209 -0.38 4.96 -9.71
N ILE A 210 -0.65 6.15 -10.23
CA ILE A 210 -1.35 6.39 -11.49
C ILE A 210 -0.53 7.39 -12.31
N LEU A 211 -0.23 7.06 -13.57
CA LEU A 211 0.47 7.97 -14.48
C LEU A 211 -0.11 7.90 -15.90
N GLY A 212 0.00 9.02 -16.62
CA GLY A 212 -0.26 9.12 -18.05
C GLY A 212 1.05 9.02 -18.84
N ILE A 213 1.04 8.22 -19.92
CA ILE A 213 2.14 8.11 -20.88
C ILE A 213 1.63 8.56 -22.24
N THR A 214 2.26 9.58 -22.81
CA THR A 214 2.02 10.01 -24.19
C THR A 214 3.19 9.58 -25.06
N ASN A 215 2.93 8.89 -26.16
CA ASN A 215 3.95 8.43 -27.10
C ASN A 215 4.30 9.53 -28.14
N PRO A 216 5.33 9.32 -29.00
CA PRO A 216 5.72 10.30 -30.01
C PRO A 216 4.64 10.61 -31.06
N GLN A 217 3.60 9.79 -31.17
CA GLN A 217 2.44 10.02 -32.06
C GLN A 217 1.31 10.78 -31.35
N GLY A 218 1.52 11.30 -30.13
CA GLY A 218 0.53 12.05 -29.36
C GLY A 218 -0.55 11.17 -28.70
N LYS A 219 -0.42 9.83 -28.73
CA LYS A 219 -1.40 8.93 -28.12
C LYS A 219 -1.10 8.76 -26.64
N LYS A 220 -2.04 9.21 -25.79
CA LYS A 220 -1.97 9.08 -24.34
C LYS A 220 -2.65 7.80 -23.83
N ARG A 221 -2.04 7.14 -22.84
CA ARG A 221 -2.60 5.99 -22.10
C ARG A 221 -2.30 6.16 -20.62
N TYR A 222 -3.20 5.71 -19.76
CA TYR A 222 -2.98 5.69 -18.31
C TYR A 222 -2.65 4.28 -17.83
N ILE A 223 -1.72 4.19 -16.90
CA ILE A 223 -1.34 2.94 -16.25
C ILE A 223 -1.33 3.12 -14.73
N VAL A 224 -1.52 2.02 -14.03
CA VAL A 224 -1.31 1.94 -12.58
C VAL A 224 -0.21 0.93 -12.26
N ALA A 225 0.54 1.15 -11.18
CA ALA A 225 1.60 0.24 -10.78
C ALA A 225 1.64 0.02 -9.26
N ALA A 226 1.54 -1.24 -8.84
CA ALA A 226 1.67 -1.68 -7.45
C ALA A 226 3.10 -2.17 -7.21
N PHE A 227 3.91 -1.33 -6.56
CA PHE A 227 5.19 -1.73 -5.98
C PHE A 227 5.14 -1.55 -4.46
N PRO A 228 5.81 -2.42 -3.68
CA PRO A 228 5.94 -2.24 -2.24
C PRO A 228 6.53 -0.88 -1.86
N SER A 229 6.39 -0.49 -0.60
CA SER A 229 6.98 0.74 -0.08
C SER A 229 8.48 0.82 -0.40
N ALA A 230 8.94 2.04 -0.76
CA ALA A 230 10.33 2.31 -1.18
C ALA A 230 10.84 1.47 -2.38
N CYS A 231 9.95 0.92 -3.21
CA CYS A 231 10.31 0.20 -4.45
C CYS A 231 10.09 1.02 -5.73
N GLY A 232 10.16 2.36 -5.64
CA GLY A 232 10.24 3.24 -6.83
C GLY A 232 8.92 3.76 -7.39
N LYS A 233 7.80 3.66 -6.67
CA LYS A 233 6.51 4.21 -7.17
C LYS A 233 6.60 5.70 -7.51
N THR A 234 7.07 6.54 -6.58
CA THR A 234 7.22 7.98 -6.80
C THR A 234 8.16 8.30 -7.97
N ASN A 235 9.29 7.58 -8.09
CA ASN A 235 10.21 7.74 -9.23
C ASN A 235 9.53 7.40 -10.57
N LEU A 236 8.73 6.34 -10.62
CA LEU A 236 8.01 5.96 -11.84
C LEU A 236 6.88 6.95 -12.17
N ALA A 237 6.09 7.36 -11.19
CA ALA A 237 4.99 8.32 -11.36
C ALA A 237 5.47 9.69 -11.82
N MET A 238 6.69 10.07 -11.43
CA MET A 238 7.31 11.36 -11.72
C MET A 238 8.51 11.25 -12.68
N MET A 239 8.55 10.20 -13.49
CA MET A 239 9.72 9.92 -14.33
C MET A 239 9.95 11.01 -15.38
N ARG A 240 11.20 11.43 -15.55
CA ARG A 240 11.65 12.10 -16.78
C ARG A 240 12.07 11.03 -17.80
N PRO A 241 11.29 10.77 -18.86
CA PRO A 241 11.62 9.73 -19.83
C PRO A 241 12.91 10.09 -20.58
N THR A 242 13.79 9.10 -20.75
CA THR A 242 15.02 9.23 -21.55
C THR A 242 14.77 9.00 -23.04
N LEU A 243 13.63 8.40 -23.39
CA LEU A 243 13.25 8.14 -24.78
C LEU A 243 12.65 9.42 -25.42
N PRO A 244 13.22 9.92 -26.53
CA PRO A 244 12.71 11.10 -27.21
C PRO A 244 11.24 10.96 -27.63
N GLY A 245 10.48 12.04 -27.48
CA GLY A 245 9.06 12.11 -27.86
C GLY A 245 8.08 11.42 -26.90
N TYR A 246 8.55 10.73 -25.86
CA TYR A 246 7.69 10.25 -24.79
C TYR A 246 7.50 11.33 -23.72
N LYS A 247 6.27 11.45 -23.20
CA LYS A 247 5.93 12.31 -22.08
C LYS A 247 5.29 11.48 -20.97
N ILE A 248 5.68 11.74 -19.73
CA ILE A 248 5.06 11.18 -18.52
C ILE A 248 4.37 12.31 -17.77
N GLU A 249 3.17 12.03 -17.26
CA GLU A 249 2.39 12.94 -16.43
C GLU A 249 1.88 12.19 -15.20
N CYS A 250 1.96 12.81 -14.02
CA CYS A 250 1.63 12.20 -12.73
C CYS A 250 0.17 12.47 -12.36
N VAL A 251 -0.61 11.41 -12.08
CA VAL A 251 -1.95 11.56 -11.46
C VAL A 251 -1.88 11.33 -9.96
N GLY A 252 -1.12 10.32 -9.52
CA GLY A 252 -0.85 10.01 -8.12
C GLY A 252 0.29 9.02 -7.96
N ASP A 253 0.96 8.99 -6.81
CA ASP A 253 2.19 8.18 -6.63
C ASP A 253 2.05 6.98 -5.69
N ASP A 254 0.91 6.84 -5.00
CA ASP A 254 0.80 5.88 -3.90
C ASP A 254 -0.55 5.15 -3.80
N ILE A 255 -1.68 5.82 -4.07
CA ILE A 255 -3.01 5.21 -3.93
C ILE A 255 -3.84 5.42 -5.20
N ALA A 256 -4.55 4.37 -5.62
CA ALA A 256 -5.52 4.41 -6.70
C ALA A 256 -6.87 3.85 -6.23
N TRP A 257 -7.94 4.62 -6.42
CA TRP A 257 -9.30 4.11 -6.30
C TRP A 257 -9.88 3.92 -7.69
N MET A 258 -10.32 2.69 -8.00
CA MET A 258 -10.67 2.31 -9.36
C MET A 258 -12.03 1.63 -9.43
N LYS A 259 -12.84 2.00 -10.43
CA LYS A 259 -14.15 1.39 -10.69
C LYS A 259 -14.39 1.28 -12.19
N PHE A 260 -15.02 0.19 -12.60
CA PHE A 260 -15.50 0.08 -13.98
C PHE A 260 -16.67 1.05 -14.20
N ASP A 261 -16.59 1.87 -15.23
CA ASP A 261 -17.70 2.72 -15.65
C ASP A 261 -18.77 1.91 -16.41
N LYS A 262 -19.87 2.57 -16.77
CA LYS A 262 -21.00 1.98 -17.50
C LYS A 262 -20.62 1.39 -18.88
N ASN A 263 -19.47 1.77 -19.43
CA ASN A 263 -18.95 1.29 -20.71
C ASN A 263 -17.94 0.14 -20.53
N GLY A 264 -17.70 -0.32 -19.30
CA GLY A 264 -16.72 -1.36 -18.99
C GLY A 264 -15.27 -0.88 -18.99
N GLN A 265 -15.02 0.43 -18.99
CA GLN A 265 -13.67 0.99 -18.86
C GLN A 265 -13.33 1.15 -17.38
N LEU A 266 -12.18 0.61 -16.96
CA LEU A 266 -11.67 0.84 -15.61
C LEU A 266 -11.21 2.30 -15.48
N ARG A 267 -11.86 3.06 -14.61
CA ARG A 267 -11.53 4.46 -14.27
C ARG A 267 -10.78 4.50 -12.95
N ALA A 268 -9.79 5.37 -12.83
CA ALA A 268 -9.03 5.57 -11.60
C ALA A 268 -8.99 7.04 -11.18
N ILE A 269 -9.14 7.29 -9.88
CA ILE A 269 -8.81 8.58 -9.26
C ILE A 269 -7.64 8.40 -8.29
N ASN A 270 -6.85 9.46 -8.12
CA ASN A 270 -5.96 9.60 -6.98
C ASN A 270 -6.78 10.19 -5.82
N PRO A 271 -7.00 9.45 -4.71
CA PRO A 271 -7.73 10.00 -3.58
C PRO A 271 -6.93 11.08 -2.81
N GLU A 272 -5.60 11.11 -2.95
CA GLU A 272 -4.71 12.04 -2.24
C GLU A 272 -4.56 13.39 -2.96
N ASN A 273 -4.19 14.42 -2.19
CA ASN A 273 -4.00 15.81 -2.66
C ASN A 273 -2.52 16.26 -2.62
N GLY A 274 -1.63 15.36 -2.22
CA GLY A 274 -0.22 15.62 -2.02
C GLY A 274 0.62 14.36 -2.13
N PHE A 275 1.94 14.54 -2.05
CA PHE A 275 2.92 13.46 -2.04
C PHE A 275 3.57 13.37 -0.67
N PHE A 276 3.57 12.16 -0.09
CA PHE A 276 4.27 11.84 1.16
C PHE A 276 5.46 10.92 0.86
N GLY A 277 6.39 11.43 0.06
CA GLY A 277 7.48 10.68 -0.54
C GLY A 277 8.64 10.43 0.43
N VAL A 278 9.40 9.36 0.18
CA VAL A 278 10.66 9.07 0.88
C VAL A 278 11.72 10.04 0.38
N ALA A 279 12.40 10.74 1.30
CA ALA A 279 13.44 11.69 0.93
C ALA A 279 14.76 11.00 0.49
N PRO A 280 15.37 10.10 1.29
CA PRO A 280 16.66 9.48 0.94
C PRO A 280 16.65 8.80 -0.43
N GLY A 281 17.70 9.04 -1.20
CA GLY A 281 17.86 8.60 -2.59
C GLY A 281 17.19 9.50 -3.64
N THR A 282 16.39 10.49 -3.25
CA THR A 282 15.83 11.49 -4.18
C THR A 282 16.89 12.54 -4.51
N SER A 283 17.19 12.74 -5.79
CA SER A 283 18.17 13.72 -6.27
C SER A 283 17.78 14.22 -7.66
N ARG A 284 18.46 15.24 -8.19
CA ARG A 284 18.27 15.67 -9.58
C ARG A 284 18.64 14.57 -10.58
N ALA A 285 19.53 13.66 -10.21
CA ALA A 285 19.87 12.49 -11.03
C ALA A 285 18.76 11.42 -10.99
N SER A 286 18.17 11.14 -9.82
CA SER A 286 17.21 10.04 -9.67
C SER A 286 15.75 10.44 -9.90
N ASN A 287 15.37 11.67 -9.52
CA ASN A 287 14.03 12.22 -9.67
C ASN A 287 14.05 13.76 -9.65
N PRO A 288 14.44 14.41 -10.76
CA PRO A 288 14.49 15.87 -10.84
C PRO A 288 13.12 16.51 -10.68
N ILE A 289 12.05 15.83 -11.08
CA ILE A 289 10.67 16.31 -10.92
C ILE A 289 10.30 16.44 -9.45
N ALA A 290 10.62 15.44 -8.62
CA ALA A 290 10.40 15.55 -7.18
C ALA A 290 11.22 16.70 -6.58
N MET A 291 12.48 16.87 -6.97
CA MET A 291 13.31 17.99 -6.52
C MET A 291 12.68 19.34 -6.84
N ASP A 292 12.17 19.52 -8.04
CA ASP A 292 11.49 20.76 -8.46
C ASP A 292 10.13 20.95 -7.75
N THR A 293 9.55 19.89 -7.19
CA THR A 293 8.26 19.93 -6.46
C THR A 293 8.42 20.33 -5.00
N VAL A 294 9.48 19.86 -4.33
CA VAL A 294 9.57 19.85 -2.85
C VAL A 294 10.12 21.12 -2.22
N PHE A 295 10.75 22.03 -2.98
CA PHE A 295 11.39 23.23 -2.40
C PHE A 295 10.49 24.46 -2.26
N LYS A 296 9.16 24.25 -2.18
CA LYS A 296 8.17 25.28 -1.85
C LYS A 296 6.99 24.67 -1.10
N ASN A 297 6.44 25.34 -0.09
CA ASN A 297 5.26 24.91 0.69
C ASN A 297 5.31 23.45 1.19
N THR A 298 6.49 22.95 1.56
CA THR A 298 6.71 21.55 1.92
C THR A 298 7.06 21.39 3.40
N LEU A 299 6.50 20.36 4.02
CA LEU A 299 6.90 19.92 5.35
C LEU A 299 7.80 18.69 5.21
N PHE A 300 9.06 18.83 5.60
CA PHE A 300 10.03 17.75 5.70
C PHE A 300 10.03 17.16 7.10
N THR A 301 10.24 15.86 7.22
CA THR A 301 10.25 15.14 8.49
C THR A 301 11.45 14.20 8.57
N ASN A 302 12.30 14.39 9.57
CA ASN A 302 13.52 13.61 9.84
C ASN A 302 14.60 13.65 8.74
N VAL A 303 14.64 14.70 7.93
CA VAL A 303 15.82 14.98 7.09
C VAL A 303 16.86 15.76 7.90
N ALA A 304 18.09 15.86 7.38
CA ALA A 304 19.12 16.70 7.96
C ALA A 304 18.95 18.17 7.55
N LEU A 305 19.49 19.08 8.37
CA LEU A 305 19.47 20.53 8.18
C LEU A 305 20.87 21.01 7.81
N THR A 306 21.01 21.83 6.77
CA THR A 306 22.27 22.49 6.41
C THR A 306 22.36 23.88 7.04
N ASN A 307 23.59 24.39 7.25
CA ASN A 307 23.82 25.70 7.88
C ASN A 307 23.29 26.90 7.09
N ASP A 308 23.07 26.76 5.79
CA ASP A 308 22.44 27.76 4.94
C ASP A 308 20.89 27.70 4.99
N GLY A 309 20.32 26.89 5.89
CA GLY A 309 18.87 26.76 6.06
C GLY A 309 18.18 25.84 5.06
N GLY A 310 18.95 24.99 4.37
CA GLY A 310 18.47 23.95 3.46
C GLY A 310 18.29 22.58 4.12
N VAL A 311 18.19 21.54 3.29
CA VAL A 311 18.01 20.15 3.74
C VAL A 311 19.08 19.26 3.13
N TYR A 312 19.37 18.15 3.81
CA TYR A 312 20.27 17.10 3.33
C TYR A 312 19.70 15.71 3.64
N TRP A 313 20.01 14.75 2.77
CA TRP A 313 19.78 13.32 2.97
C TRP A 313 20.76 12.53 2.10
N GLU A 314 20.94 11.24 2.40
CA GLU A 314 21.78 10.33 1.62
C GLU A 314 21.31 10.27 0.16
N GLY A 315 22.23 10.55 -0.78
CA GLY A 315 21.95 10.72 -2.21
C GLY A 315 22.07 12.16 -2.72
N LEU A 316 22.30 13.15 -1.85
CA LEU A 316 22.55 14.55 -2.22
C LEU A 316 24.03 14.96 -2.11
N GLU A 317 24.95 13.99 -2.02
CA GLU A 317 26.39 14.24 -1.85
C GLU A 317 26.94 15.16 -2.96
N ASP A 318 26.51 14.94 -4.20
CA ASP A 318 26.96 15.70 -5.38
C ASP A 318 26.27 17.07 -5.54
N GLU A 319 25.15 17.30 -4.83
CA GLU A 319 24.35 18.53 -4.91
C GLU A 319 24.56 19.47 -3.73
N THR A 320 25.24 18.99 -2.69
CA THR A 320 25.46 19.73 -1.44
C THR A 320 26.94 20.09 -1.28
N PRO A 321 27.28 21.37 -1.01
CA PRO A 321 28.66 21.81 -0.82
C PRO A 321 29.43 20.91 0.14
N LYS A 322 30.70 20.61 -0.17
CA LYS A 322 31.53 19.68 0.61
C LYS A 322 31.84 20.20 2.02
N ASP A 323 31.85 21.53 2.17
CA ASP A 323 32.09 22.27 3.41
C ASP A 323 30.80 22.64 4.17
N ALA A 324 29.62 22.22 3.68
CA ALA A 324 28.36 22.45 4.35
C ALA A 324 28.36 21.81 5.74
N LYS A 325 28.03 22.60 6.77
CA LYS A 325 27.83 22.08 8.13
C LYS A 325 26.43 21.49 8.21
N ILE A 326 26.34 20.22 8.56
CA ILE A 326 25.10 19.45 8.59
C ILE A 326 24.73 19.13 10.03
N THR A 327 23.46 19.30 10.36
CA THR A 327 22.84 18.79 11.59
C THR A 327 21.91 17.64 11.22
N ASP A 328 22.16 16.45 11.77
CA ASP A 328 21.37 15.25 11.47
C ASP A 328 19.91 15.37 11.93
N TRP A 329 19.12 14.36 11.57
CA TRP A 329 17.70 14.28 11.93
C TRP A 329 17.45 14.15 13.44
N ARG A 330 18.47 13.82 14.24
CA ARG A 330 18.43 13.76 15.71
C ARG A 330 18.85 15.07 16.35
N GLY A 331 19.21 16.08 15.56
CA GLY A 331 19.65 17.39 16.05
C GLY A 331 21.12 17.45 16.46
N LYS A 332 21.96 16.50 16.04
CA LYS A 332 23.39 16.45 16.35
C LYS A 332 24.21 16.93 15.16
N ALA A 333 25.38 17.52 15.42
CA ALA A 333 26.34 17.82 14.36
C ALA A 333 26.73 16.52 13.62
N TRP A 334 26.82 16.59 12.30
CA TRP A 334 27.12 15.46 11.44
C TRP A 334 28.14 15.85 10.36
N VAL A 335 29.12 14.98 10.14
CA VAL A 335 30.22 15.21 9.20
C VAL A 335 30.25 14.11 8.14
N ARG A 336 30.11 14.53 6.88
CA ARG A 336 30.10 13.65 5.72
C ARG A 336 31.39 12.83 5.64
N GLY A 337 31.25 11.52 5.47
CA GLY A 337 32.37 10.58 5.31
C GLY A 337 33.14 10.28 6.60
N HIS A 338 32.84 10.97 7.70
CA HIS A 338 33.36 10.67 9.03
C HIS A 338 32.36 9.84 9.85
N ASP A 339 31.11 10.30 9.92
CA ASP A 339 30.10 9.63 10.73
C ASP A 339 29.53 8.39 10.04
N SER A 340 29.38 7.30 10.80
CA SER A 340 28.88 6.02 10.29
C SER A 340 27.35 5.91 10.26
N THR A 341 26.65 6.83 10.94
CA THR A 341 25.19 6.90 10.94
C THR A 341 24.68 7.81 9.81
N PRO A 342 23.53 7.50 9.19
CA PRO A 342 22.88 8.40 8.24
C PRO A 342 22.54 9.77 8.86
N ALA A 343 22.74 10.84 8.08
CA ALA A 343 22.34 12.21 8.40
C ALA A 343 20.82 12.35 8.43
N ALA A 344 20.11 11.73 7.50
CA ALA A 344 18.65 11.67 7.48
C ALA A 344 18.15 10.30 7.96
N HIS A 345 16.96 10.23 8.55
CA HIS A 345 16.37 8.93 8.85
C HIS A 345 16.09 8.18 7.54
N PRO A 346 16.35 6.86 7.42
CA PRO A 346 16.12 6.11 6.17
C PRO A 346 14.66 6.14 5.66
N ASN A 347 13.71 6.45 6.54
CA ASN A 347 12.30 6.64 6.22
C ASN A 347 11.84 8.09 6.46
N SER A 348 12.75 9.05 6.39
CA SER A 348 12.42 10.48 6.37
C SER A 348 11.61 10.83 5.13
N ARG A 349 10.80 11.88 5.25
CA ARG A 349 9.73 12.19 4.29
C ARG A 349 9.73 13.65 3.91
N PHE A 350 9.28 13.92 2.70
CA PHE A 350 8.70 15.20 2.33
C PHE A 350 7.18 15.05 2.19
N CYS A 351 6.44 16.06 2.64
CA CYS A 351 5.00 16.18 2.51
C CYS A 351 4.71 17.45 1.71
N THR A 352 4.36 17.30 0.43
CA THR A 352 4.27 18.42 -0.54
C THR A 352 2.97 18.39 -1.35
N PRO A 353 2.37 19.55 -1.70
CA PRO A 353 1.13 19.59 -2.49
C PRO A 353 1.31 19.04 -3.90
N ALA A 354 0.37 18.21 -4.37
CA ALA A 354 0.52 17.53 -5.66
C ALA A 354 0.54 18.50 -6.85
N LYS A 355 -0.27 19.56 -6.76
CA LYS A 355 -0.34 20.64 -7.78
C LYS A 355 0.97 21.36 -8.07
N GLN A 356 2.00 21.20 -7.22
CA GLN A 356 3.32 21.79 -7.45
C GLN A 356 4.19 20.94 -8.36
N CYS A 357 3.79 19.69 -8.63
CA CYS A 357 4.55 18.83 -9.52
C CYS A 357 4.51 19.39 -10.94
N PRO A 358 5.67 19.66 -11.57
CA PRO A 358 5.73 20.32 -12.87
C PRO A 358 5.20 19.44 -14.02
N ILE A 359 4.95 18.15 -13.77
CA ILE A 359 4.33 17.22 -14.71
C ILE A 359 3.03 16.63 -14.15
N ILE A 360 2.36 17.33 -13.22
CA ILE A 360 1.04 16.91 -12.78
C ILE A 360 0.10 16.81 -14.00
N ASP A 361 -0.63 15.70 -14.08
CA ASP A 361 -1.53 15.45 -15.19
C ASP A 361 -2.70 16.44 -15.15
N PRO A 362 -3.15 17.03 -16.28
CA PRO A 362 -4.30 17.92 -16.27
C PRO A 362 -5.59 17.28 -15.75
N ALA A 363 -5.72 15.96 -15.84
CA ALA A 363 -6.86 15.19 -15.35
C ALA A 363 -6.65 14.60 -13.95
N TRP A 364 -5.63 15.03 -13.19
CA TRP A 364 -5.31 14.44 -11.89
C TRP A 364 -6.40 14.62 -10.83
N GLU A 365 -7.23 15.66 -10.96
CA GLU A 365 -8.44 15.89 -10.15
C GLU A 365 -9.74 15.73 -10.94
N ASP A 366 -9.72 15.07 -12.10
CA ASP A 366 -10.93 14.84 -12.88
C ASP A 366 -11.89 13.94 -12.07
N PRO A 367 -13.13 14.39 -11.80
CA PRO A 367 -14.08 13.61 -11.01
C PRO A 367 -14.47 12.27 -11.65
N GLU A 368 -14.39 12.14 -12.98
CA GLU A 368 -14.66 10.87 -13.68
C GLU A 368 -13.51 9.88 -13.60
N GLY A 369 -12.31 10.37 -13.27
CA GLY A 369 -11.09 9.60 -13.25
C GLY A 369 -10.56 9.22 -14.64
N VAL A 370 -9.31 8.76 -14.66
CA VAL A 370 -8.58 8.47 -15.90
C VAL A 370 -8.78 7.01 -16.34
N PRO A 371 -8.88 6.73 -17.66
CA PRO A 371 -9.12 5.38 -18.16
C PRO A 371 -7.84 4.52 -18.14
N ILE A 372 -7.81 3.53 -17.24
CA ILE A 372 -6.67 2.63 -17.05
C ILE A 372 -6.58 1.62 -18.19
N SER A 373 -5.38 1.55 -18.78
CA SER A 373 -5.06 0.62 -19.85
C SER A 373 -4.25 -0.57 -19.35
N ALA A 374 -3.32 -0.38 -18.40
CA ALA A 374 -2.50 -1.46 -17.86
C ALA A 374 -2.28 -1.36 -16.35
N ILE A 375 -2.10 -2.53 -15.70
CA ILE A 375 -1.72 -2.69 -14.30
C ILE A 375 -0.34 -3.34 -14.25
N LEU A 376 0.61 -2.74 -13.54
CA LEU A 376 1.97 -3.25 -13.37
C LEU A 376 2.16 -3.76 -11.94
N PHE A 377 2.83 -4.89 -11.81
CA PHE A 377 3.31 -5.44 -10.54
C PHE A 377 4.83 -5.53 -10.57
N GLY A 378 5.47 -5.27 -9.43
CA GLY A 378 6.93 -5.28 -9.36
C GLY A 378 7.48 -5.12 -7.95
N GLY A 379 8.76 -5.43 -7.77
CA GLY A 379 9.45 -5.40 -6.49
C GLY A 379 10.94 -5.63 -6.67
N ARG A 380 11.72 -5.49 -5.59
CA ARG A 380 13.18 -5.65 -5.64
C ARG A 380 13.54 -7.13 -5.66
N ARG A 381 14.12 -7.60 -6.77
CA ARG A 381 14.51 -9.00 -7.00
C ARG A 381 15.91 -9.04 -7.63
N PRO A 382 16.96 -9.43 -6.89
CA PRO A 382 18.34 -9.36 -7.41
C PRO A 382 18.66 -10.41 -8.47
N HIS A 383 17.93 -11.53 -8.49
CA HIS A 383 18.16 -12.65 -9.40
C HIS A 383 16.84 -13.29 -9.88
N GLY A 384 16.88 -13.88 -11.08
CA GLY A 384 15.89 -14.82 -11.62
C GLY A 384 14.61 -14.23 -12.19
N VAL A 385 14.11 -13.09 -11.67
CA VAL A 385 12.94 -12.40 -12.25
C VAL A 385 13.41 -11.50 -13.41
N PRO A 386 12.86 -11.64 -14.63
CA PRO A 386 13.26 -10.81 -15.76
C PRO A 386 12.81 -9.35 -15.57
N LEU A 387 13.36 -8.45 -16.39
CA LEU A 387 13.03 -7.01 -16.34
C LEU A 387 11.53 -6.74 -16.50
N VAL A 388 10.87 -7.43 -17.44
CA VAL A 388 9.43 -7.33 -17.69
C VAL A 388 8.91 -8.63 -18.31
N TYR A 389 7.68 -9.00 -17.96
CA TYR A 389 6.93 -10.07 -18.62
C TYR A 389 5.42 -9.77 -18.55
N GLU A 390 4.66 -10.26 -19.52
CA GLU A 390 3.21 -10.06 -19.58
C GLU A 390 2.44 -11.27 -19.04
N ALA A 391 1.33 -11.01 -18.35
CA ALA A 391 0.43 -12.07 -17.93
C ALA A 391 -0.36 -12.63 -19.13
N ARG A 392 -0.47 -13.97 -19.21
CA ARG A 392 -1.20 -14.67 -20.28
C ARG A 392 -2.70 -14.34 -20.34
N ASN A 393 -3.30 -13.96 -19.21
CA ASN A 393 -4.70 -13.58 -19.07
C ASN A 393 -4.95 -12.96 -17.68
N TRP A 394 -6.18 -12.52 -17.41
CA TRP A 394 -6.56 -11.90 -16.14
C TRP A 394 -6.29 -12.79 -14.91
N LYS A 395 -6.71 -14.06 -14.95
CA LYS A 395 -6.49 -15.02 -13.84
C LYS A 395 -5.00 -15.18 -13.53
N HIS A 396 -4.17 -15.27 -14.56
CA HIS A 396 -2.72 -15.30 -14.43
C HIS A 396 -2.16 -13.98 -13.87
N GLY A 397 -2.71 -12.83 -14.26
CA GLY A 397 -2.32 -11.52 -13.74
C GLY A 397 -2.61 -11.39 -12.24
N VAL A 398 -3.77 -11.85 -11.79
CA VAL A 398 -4.11 -11.92 -10.35
C VAL A 398 -3.12 -12.83 -9.60
N PHE A 399 -2.78 -13.99 -10.17
CA PHE A 399 -1.76 -14.87 -9.60
C PHE A 399 -0.37 -14.20 -9.52
N VAL A 400 0.05 -13.48 -10.56
CA VAL A 400 1.30 -12.71 -10.57
C VAL A 400 1.32 -11.67 -9.44
N GLY A 401 0.22 -10.94 -9.24
CA GLY A 401 0.05 -10.02 -8.11
C GLY A 401 0.14 -10.73 -6.76
N ALA A 402 -0.54 -11.86 -6.61
CA ALA A 402 -0.52 -12.66 -5.37
C ALA A 402 0.87 -13.28 -5.07
N ALA A 403 1.69 -13.53 -6.10
CA ALA A 403 3.03 -14.11 -5.98
C ALA A 403 4.15 -13.07 -5.81
N MET A 404 3.80 -11.78 -5.65
CA MET A 404 4.78 -10.71 -5.48
C MET A 404 5.66 -10.94 -4.25
N ARG A 405 6.97 -10.73 -4.43
CA ARG A 405 7.99 -10.75 -3.37
C ARG A 405 8.93 -9.58 -3.56
N SER A 406 9.48 -9.07 -2.47
CA SER A 406 10.46 -7.97 -2.49
C SER A 406 11.39 -8.08 -1.30
N GLU A 407 12.61 -7.55 -1.44
CA GLU A 407 13.48 -7.25 -0.31
C GLU A 407 12.82 -6.27 0.66
N ALA A 408 13.13 -6.41 1.96
CA ALA A 408 12.61 -5.54 3.01
C ALA A 408 13.15 -4.11 2.86
N THR A 409 12.40 -3.14 3.38
CA THR A 409 12.74 -1.71 3.32
C THR A 409 12.47 -1.04 4.67
N ALA A 410 13.03 0.15 4.90
CA ALA A 410 12.89 0.89 6.15
C ALA A 410 11.50 1.52 6.40
N ALA A 411 10.49 1.22 5.57
CA ALA A 411 9.16 1.85 5.64
C ALA A 411 8.23 1.27 6.74
N ALA A 412 8.72 0.30 7.52
CA ALA A 412 8.07 -0.37 8.66
C ALA A 412 9.17 -0.92 9.61
N GLU A 413 8.80 -1.65 10.67
CA GLU A 413 9.74 -2.15 11.68
C GLU A 413 10.67 -3.31 11.23
N HIS A 414 10.48 -3.84 10.02
CA HIS A 414 11.26 -4.98 9.53
C HIS A 414 12.69 -4.56 9.20
N LYS A 415 13.65 -4.98 10.02
CA LYS A 415 15.09 -4.92 9.70
C LYS A 415 15.40 -5.93 8.58
N ASN A 416 16.46 -5.73 7.79
CA ASN A 416 16.87 -6.65 6.71
C ASN A 416 17.16 -8.08 7.22
N VAL A 417 16.11 -8.92 7.37
CA VAL A 417 16.23 -10.30 7.90
C VAL A 417 16.77 -11.29 6.86
N LEU A 418 16.77 -10.95 5.57
CA LEU A 418 17.14 -11.88 4.49
C LEU A 418 18.66 -12.16 4.33
N ASN A 419 19.54 -11.54 5.13
CA ASN A 419 20.99 -11.74 5.03
C ASN A 419 21.59 -12.80 5.98
N SER A 420 20.82 -13.41 6.89
CA SER A 420 21.37 -14.41 7.82
C SER A 420 21.54 -15.79 7.18
N THR A 421 20.70 -16.17 6.21
CA THR A 421 20.79 -17.47 5.52
C THR A 421 21.80 -17.50 4.38
N ASN A 422 22.10 -16.35 3.74
CA ASN A 422 23.06 -16.27 2.64
C ASN A 422 24.54 -16.21 3.09
N LYS A 423 24.82 -15.85 4.35
CA LYS A 423 26.20 -15.87 4.88
C LYS A 423 26.80 -17.29 4.95
N ARG A 424 25.96 -18.33 5.03
CA ARG A 424 26.43 -19.72 5.06
C ARG A 424 26.88 -20.25 3.69
N PHE A 425 26.36 -19.68 2.60
CA PHE A 425 26.75 -20.05 1.23
C PHE A 425 27.95 -19.26 0.70
N GLN A 426 28.19 -18.03 1.20
CA GLN A 426 29.36 -17.23 0.80
C GLN A 426 30.69 -17.75 1.39
N ASN A 427 30.67 -18.52 2.48
CA ASN A 427 31.89 -19.08 3.08
C ASN A 427 32.42 -20.35 2.38
N ILE A 428 31.71 -20.90 1.39
CA ILE A 428 32.15 -22.10 0.65
C ILE A 428 32.86 -21.73 -0.67
N GLN A 429 32.73 -20.47 -1.15
CA GLN A 429 33.32 -20.04 -2.43
C GLN A 429 34.63 -19.25 -2.32
N ASN A 430 35.20 -19.10 -1.13
CA ASN A 430 36.43 -18.31 -0.88
C ASN A 430 37.64 -19.16 -0.47
N THR A 431 37.88 -20.29 -1.15
CA THR A 431 39.20 -20.94 -1.15
C THR A 431 39.98 -20.53 -2.41
N LYS A 432 41.05 -19.75 -2.22
CA LYS A 432 41.94 -19.26 -3.29
C LYS A 432 42.64 -20.41 -4.01
N PRO A 433 42.82 -20.37 -5.35
CA PRO A 433 43.71 -21.30 -6.04
C PRO A 433 45.16 -20.80 -5.94
N SER A 434 46.06 -21.64 -5.41
CA SER A 434 47.49 -21.37 -5.39
C SER A 434 48.24 -22.36 -6.28
N LYS A 435 49.10 -21.78 -7.14
CA LYS A 435 50.31 -22.31 -7.79
C LYS A 435 50.18 -23.19 -9.05
N ARG A 436 50.83 -22.63 -10.08
CA ARG A 436 51.29 -23.19 -11.37
C ARG A 436 51.96 -24.55 -11.23
N ILE A 437 51.65 -25.47 -12.14
CA ILE A 437 52.49 -26.64 -12.49
C ILE A 437 52.64 -26.67 -14.02
N ARG A 438 53.87 -26.96 -14.47
CA ARG A 438 54.35 -26.96 -15.87
C ARG A 438 53.89 -28.22 -16.64
N PRO A 439 53.92 -28.21 -17.99
CA PRO A 439 53.43 -29.32 -18.80
C PRO A 439 54.54 -30.33 -19.15
N THR A 440 54.20 -31.62 -19.15
CA THR A 440 55.01 -32.69 -19.78
C THR A 440 54.11 -33.75 -20.42
N THR A 441 54.24 -33.84 -21.75
CA THR A 441 54.32 -35.04 -22.62
C THR A 441 53.26 -36.18 -22.58
N ILE A 442 52.41 -36.17 -23.61
CA ILE A 442 52.02 -37.23 -24.58
C ILE A 442 52.27 -38.72 -24.24
N SER A 443 51.21 -39.54 -24.22
CA SER A 443 51.00 -40.76 -25.08
C SER A 443 49.54 -41.24 -24.94
N LYS A 444 48.68 -41.15 -25.97
CA LYS A 444 48.33 -42.12 -27.04
C LYS A 444 47.62 -43.42 -26.59
N ARG A 445 46.38 -43.57 -27.12
CA ARG A 445 45.60 -44.79 -27.44
C ARG A 445 44.99 -45.55 -26.24
N HIS A 446 43.84 -46.22 -26.32
CA HIS A 446 42.85 -46.51 -27.38
C HIS A 446 41.51 -46.79 -26.68
N TYR A 447 40.42 -46.62 -27.42
CA TYR A 447 39.09 -47.18 -27.14
C TYR A 447 39.15 -48.71 -27.15
N ASP A 448 38.37 -49.36 -26.29
CA ASP A 448 37.65 -50.60 -26.62
C ASP A 448 36.40 -50.67 -25.72
N ASP A 449 35.27 -50.92 -26.38
CA ASP A 449 33.96 -51.30 -25.82
C ASP A 449 34.03 -52.78 -25.40
N ASP A 450 33.30 -53.18 -24.36
CA ASP A 450 32.75 -54.54 -24.29
C ASP A 450 31.58 -54.63 -23.29
N ASP A 451 30.50 -55.23 -23.80
CA ASP A 451 29.26 -55.61 -23.14
C ASP A 451 29.46 -56.78 -22.16
N GLY A 452 28.58 -56.90 -21.16
CA GLY A 452 28.56 -58.07 -20.28
C GLY A 452 27.48 -58.03 -19.20
N ASP A 453 26.32 -58.60 -19.53
CA ASP A 453 25.19 -58.96 -18.67
C ASP A 453 25.57 -60.16 -17.78
N ASP A 454 25.26 -60.14 -16.47
CA ASP A 454 24.53 -61.22 -15.77
C ASP A 454 24.37 -61.00 -14.25
N THR A 455 23.10 -60.94 -13.84
CA THR A 455 22.42 -61.59 -12.70
C THR A 455 22.93 -61.58 -11.24
N THR A 456 21.97 -61.17 -10.39
CA THR A 456 21.48 -61.75 -9.11
C THR A 456 22.05 -61.35 -7.74
N GLU A 457 21.10 -60.82 -6.95
CA GLU A 457 20.85 -60.94 -5.51
C GLU A 457 21.73 -60.21 -4.47
N GLY A 458 21.08 -59.34 -3.69
CA GLY A 458 21.66 -58.81 -2.45
C GLY A 458 21.02 -57.53 -1.90
N SER A 459 19.74 -57.60 -1.53
CA SER A 459 18.96 -56.68 -0.68
C SER A 459 19.66 -55.51 0.06
N LYS A 460 19.08 -54.30 -0.03
CA LYS A 460 18.62 -53.46 1.12
C LYS A 460 17.90 -52.18 0.67
N PHE A 461 16.74 -51.97 1.27
CA PHE A 461 15.77 -50.87 1.10
C PHE A 461 16.32 -49.47 1.39
N CYS A 462 15.90 -48.47 0.60
CA CYS A 462 15.34 -47.21 1.09
C CYS A 462 14.53 -46.52 -0.04
N ASP A 463 13.22 -46.71 -0.03
CA ASP A 463 12.25 -46.00 -0.86
C ASP A 463 11.96 -44.61 -0.28
N ASN A 464 12.12 -43.55 -1.09
CA ASN A 464 11.13 -42.46 -1.22
C ASN A 464 11.63 -41.36 -2.17
N CYS A 465 11.39 -41.55 -3.48
CA CYS A 465 11.35 -40.47 -4.48
C CYS A 465 10.60 -40.91 -5.75
N LYS A 466 9.26 -41.05 -5.68
CA LYS A 466 8.33 -41.02 -6.83
C LYS A 466 6.99 -40.49 -6.25
N HIS A 467 6.34 -39.45 -6.79
CA HIS A 467 5.80 -39.38 -8.14
C HIS A 467 5.72 -37.96 -8.69
N TYR A 468 6.21 -37.83 -9.92
CA TYR A 468 5.68 -36.95 -10.96
C TYR A 468 4.32 -37.48 -11.45
N PHE A 469 3.41 -36.59 -11.84
CA PHE A 469 2.49 -36.87 -12.95
C PHE A 469 2.35 -35.65 -13.87
N CYS A 470 2.69 -35.90 -15.13
CA CYS A 470 2.40 -35.16 -16.37
C CYS A 470 0.98 -35.58 -16.83
N PHE A 471 0.19 -34.96 -17.72
CA PHE A 471 0.44 -34.33 -19.02
C PHE A 471 -0.83 -33.58 -19.47
N CYS A 472 -0.67 -32.57 -20.34
CA CYS A 472 -1.49 -32.42 -21.56
C CYS A 472 -0.91 -31.30 -22.44
N ARG A 473 -0.30 -31.67 -23.57
CA ARG A 473 -0.39 -30.86 -24.79
C ARG A 473 -0.10 -31.71 -26.02
N GLU A 474 -1.03 -31.63 -26.96
CA GLU A 474 -0.96 -32.18 -28.30
C GLU A 474 0.09 -31.49 -29.17
N SER A 475 0.53 -32.28 -30.14
CA SER A 475 1.50 -32.10 -31.20
C SER A 475 1.32 -30.86 -32.08
N VAL A 476 2.42 -30.15 -32.38
CA VAL A 476 2.72 -29.64 -33.74
C VAL A 476 4.25 -29.71 -33.96
N THR A 477 4.61 -30.06 -35.19
CA THR A 477 5.87 -30.57 -35.76
C THR A 477 7.03 -29.57 -35.88
N ASN A 478 8.24 -30.16 -36.01
CA ASN A 478 9.58 -29.59 -36.16
C ASN A 478 9.80 -28.64 -37.36
N HIS A 479 10.70 -27.65 -37.19
CA HIS A 479 11.80 -27.31 -38.13
C HIS A 479 12.89 -26.42 -37.45
N PRO A 480 14.14 -26.37 -37.97
CA PRO A 480 15.34 -26.34 -37.16
C PRO A 480 15.92 -24.96 -36.85
N VAL A 481 16.71 -24.95 -35.76
CA VAL A 481 17.54 -23.87 -35.25
C VAL A 481 18.64 -23.47 -36.26
N ARG A 482 18.81 -22.17 -36.48
CA ARG A 482 20.07 -21.56 -36.95
C ARG A 482 20.58 -20.57 -35.92
N GLN A 483 21.87 -20.67 -35.64
CA GLN A 483 22.63 -19.89 -34.68
C GLN A 483 23.17 -18.59 -35.30
N THR A 484 23.07 -17.52 -34.50
CA THR A 484 24.01 -16.39 -34.36
C THR A 484 24.15 -15.34 -35.47
N THR A 485 23.66 -14.12 -35.19
CA THR A 485 24.45 -12.87 -35.32
C THR A 485 23.88 -11.83 -34.35
N ILE A 486 24.75 -11.25 -33.51
CA ILE A 486 24.43 -10.18 -32.56
C ILE A 486 24.25 -8.87 -33.33
N SER A 487 23.08 -8.25 -33.20
CA SER A 487 22.80 -6.87 -33.59
C SER A 487 22.03 -6.20 -32.44
N ILE A 488 22.67 -5.21 -31.82
CA ILE A 488 22.08 -4.37 -30.78
C ILE A 488 21.10 -3.41 -31.44
N THR A 489 19.81 -3.74 -31.46
CA THR A 489 18.74 -2.82 -31.88
C THR A 489 17.39 -3.20 -31.28
N ASN A 490 16.71 -2.20 -30.69
CA ASN A 490 15.25 -1.99 -30.63
C ASN A 490 14.36 -2.79 -29.65
N LYS A 491 13.69 -2.00 -28.77
CA LYS A 491 12.26 -2.05 -28.33
C LYS A 491 11.87 -3.30 -27.49
N TRP A 492 11.06 -3.24 -26.43
CA TRP A 492 9.62 -2.92 -26.40
C TRP A 492 9.15 -2.53 -24.99
N ILE A 493 8.28 -1.53 -24.91
CA ILE A 493 7.34 -1.30 -23.81
C ILE A 493 6.02 -1.97 -24.23
N CYS A 494 5.46 -2.89 -23.42
CA CYS A 494 4.11 -3.47 -23.60
C CYS A 494 3.55 -3.78 -22.21
N ILE A 495 2.46 -3.19 -21.68
CA ILE A 495 1.07 -2.94 -22.11
C ILE A 495 0.21 -4.21 -22.12
N VAL A 496 -0.54 -4.40 -21.03
CA VAL A 496 -1.80 -5.16 -21.08
C VAL A 496 -2.79 -4.30 -21.87
N THR A 497 -3.32 -4.78 -22.99
CA THR A 497 -4.60 -4.28 -23.52
C THR A 497 -5.36 -5.44 -24.12
N ARG A 498 -6.62 -5.62 -23.75
CA ARG A 498 -7.57 -6.39 -24.55
C ARG A 498 -8.87 -5.62 -24.70
N LYS A 499 -9.33 -5.48 -25.94
CA LYS A 499 -10.72 -5.11 -26.28
C LYS A 499 -11.64 -6.23 -25.77
N PHE A 500 -12.70 -5.86 -25.06
CA PHE A 500 -13.80 -6.76 -24.75
C PHE A 500 -14.67 -6.97 -26.01
N PRO A 501 -15.02 -8.22 -26.39
CA PRO A 501 -16.16 -8.46 -27.26
C PRO A 501 -17.44 -8.12 -26.49
N SER A 502 -18.39 -7.46 -27.17
CA SER A 502 -19.74 -7.25 -26.66
C SER A 502 -20.39 -8.59 -26.32
N CYS A 503 -20.82 -8.78 -25.08
CA CYS A 503 -21.65 -9.92 -24.70
C CYS A 503 -23.08 -9.63 -25.17
N LYS A 504 -23.43 -10.11 -26.36
CA LYS A 504 -24.83 -10.37 -26.75
C LYS A 504 -24.98 -11.88 -26.91
N GLU A 505 -26.05 -12.38 -26.32
CA GLU A 505 -26.63 -13.73 -26.47
C GLU A 505 -25.93 -14.89 -25.76
N GLN A 506 -26.44 -15.22 -24.56
CA GLN A 506 -27.02 -16.53 -24.20
C GLN A 506 -27.43 -16.55 -22.72
N THR A 507 -28.52 -15.86 -22.37
CA THR A 507 -29.22 -16.05 -21.08
C THR A 507 -30.71 -15.77 -21.28
N SER A 508 -31.49 -16.78 -21.68
CA SER A 508 -32.96 -16.65 -21.72
C SER A 508 -33.72 -17.84 -21.13
N THR A 509 -33.04 -18.85 -20.56
CA THR A 509 -33.72 -20.03 -20.01
C THR A 509 -33.45 -20.31 -18.53
N ALA A 510 -32.43 -19.70 -17.93
CA ALA A 510 -32.11 -19.87 -16.50
C ALA A 510 -32.82 -18.85 -15.58
N SER A 511 -32.98 -17.59 -16.01
CA SER A 511 -33.56 -16.54 -15.16
C SER A 511 -35.05 -16.75 -14.86
N ASN A 512 -35.80 -17.34 -15.79
CA ASN A 512 -37.24 -17.57 -15.60
C ASN A 512 -37.53 -18.64 -14.54
N ARG A 513 -36.66 -19.64 -14.38
CA ARG A 513 -36.83 -20.72 -13.40
C ARG A 513 -36.47 -20.29 -11.97
N GLU A 514 -35.58 -19.32 -11.79
CA GLU A 514 -35.30 -18.73 -10.47
C GLU A 514 -36.41 -17.77 -10.03
N THR A 515 -36.95 -16.96 -10.95
CA THR A 515 -38.05 -16.04 -10.63
C THR A 515 -39.37 -16.73 -10.27
N GLU A 516 -39.64 -17.93 -10.79
CA GLU A 516 -40.81 -18.74 -10.40
C GLU A 516 -40.65 -19.33 -8.99
N ARG A 517 -39.47 -19.85 -8.66
CA ARG A 517 -39.20 -20.43 -7.33
C ARG A 517 -39.23 -19.39 -6.21
N ASP A 518 -38.77 -18.17 -6.49
CA ASP A 518 -38.82 -17.09 -5.50
C ASP A 518 -40.25 -16.58 -5.28
N ARG A 519 -41.09 -16.54 -6.33
CA ARG A 519 -42.53 -16.23 -6.18
C ARG A 519 -43.29 -17.29 -5.40
N ASP A 520 -42.97 -18.57 -5.58
CA ASP A 520 -43.60 -19.64 -4.80
C ASP A 520 -43.18 -19.62 -3.33
N ARG A 521 -41.91 -19.29 -3.04
CA ARG A 521 -41.43 -19.09 -1.67
C ARG A 521 -42.07 -17.88 -0.98
N GLU A 522 -42.30 -16.79 -1.71
CA GLU A 522 -42.99 -15.60 -1.21
C GLU A 522 -44.47 -15.91 -0.89
N ARG A 523 -45.16 -16.65 -1.78
CA ARG A 523 -46.55 -17.10 -1.55
C ARG A 523 -46.67 -18.03 -0.36
N GLN A 524 -45.69 -18.90 -0.14
CA GLN A 524 -45.68 -19.81 1.01
C GLN A 524 -45.46 -19.05 2.32
N ARG A 525 -44.56 -18.05 2.35
CA ARG A 525 -44.38 -17.17 3.52
C ARG A 525 -45.62 -16.34 3.83
N GLN A 526 -46.31 -15.84 2.81
CA GLN A 526 -47.56 -15.07 3.02
C GLN A 526 -48.68 -15.94 3.62
N ARG A 527 -48.81 -17.20 3.17
CA ARG A 527 -49.78 -18.15 3.76
C ARG A 527 -49.44 -18.51 5.20
N GLU A 528 -48.16 -18.72 5.53
CA GLU A 528 -47.73 -18.98 6.91
C GLU A 528 -48.03 -17.79 7.83
N THR A 529 -47.80 -16.56 7.35
CA THR A 529 -48.07 -15.32 8.10
C THR A 529 -49.58 -15.08 8.31
N GLU A 530 -50.43 -15.42 7.35
CA GLU A 530 -51.90 -15.37 7.49
C GLU A 530 -52.40 -16.41 8.51
N THR A 531 -51.84 -17.62 8.47
CA THR A 531 -52.22 -18.71 9.40
C THR A 531 -51.80 -18.40 10.84
N GLU A 532 -50.71 -17.65 11.04
CA GLU A 532 -50.24 -17.19 12.35
C GLU A 532 -51.11 -16.03 12.88
N ARG A 533 -51.53 -15.10 12.00
CA ARG A 533 -52.48 -14.02 12.33
C ARG A 533 -53.90 -14.49 12.63
N GLU A 534 -54.33 -15.64 12.10
CA GLU A 534 -55.60 -16.27 12.46
C GLU A 534 -55.52 -17.00 13.81
N ARG A 535 -54.36 -17.61 14.14
CA ARG A 535 -54.12 -18.19 15.47
C ARG A 535 -54.10 -17.14 16.57
N ASP A 536 -53.45 -15.99 16.34
CA ASP A 536 -53.39 -14.90 17.32
C ASP A 536 -54.75 -14.22 17.55
N ARG A 537 -55.62 -14.19 16.52
CA ARG A 537 -57.00 -13.71 16.68
C ARG A 537 -57.86 -14.66 17.52
N HIS A 538 -57.62 -15.96 17.45
CA HIS A 538 -58.38 -16.94 18.23
C HIS A 538 -57.97 -17.00 19.71
N THR A 539 -56.70 -16.73 20.02
CA THR A 539 -56.19 -16.68 21.41
C THR A 539 -56.57 -15.39 22.16
N HIS A 540 -56.74 -14.26 21.46
CA HIS A 540 -57.24 -13.02 22.07
C HIS A 540 -58.74 -13.04 22.41
N THR A 541 -59.56 -13.77 21.65
CA THR A 541 -61.01 -13.89 21.95
C THR A 541 -61.35 -14.82 23.11
N HIS A 542 -60.40 -15.63 23.59
CA HIS A 542 -60.61 -16.55 24.72
C HIS A 542 -60.09 -16.01 26.07
N THR A 543 -59.32 -14.92 26.09
CA THR A 543 -58.71 -14.36 27.30
C THR A 543 -59.45 -13.14 27.88
N GLU A 544 -60.44 -12.60 27.17
CA GLU A 544 -61.30 -11.50 27.66
C GLU A 544 -62.64 -11.97 28.27
N ARG A 545 -62.95 -13.27 28.30
CA ARG A 545 -64.19 -13.82 28.91
C ARG A 545 -64.03 -14.45 30.30
N GLU A 546 -62.85 -14.41 30.90
CA GLU A 546 -62.59 -15.05 32.22
C GLU A 546 -62.02 -14.09 33.29
N ARG A 547 -62.20 -12.76 33.14
CA ARG A 547 -61.70 -11.75 34.12
C ARG A 547 -62.77 -10.82 34.70
N GLU A 548 -63.99 -11.31 34.92
CA GLU A 548 -65.06 -10.52 35.56
C GLU A 548 -65.81 -11.20 36.73
N THR A 549 -65.19 -12.15 37.43
CA THR A 549 -65.80 -12.69 38.65
C THR A 549 -64.80 -12.87 39.79
N TYR A 550 -65.17 -12.37 40.97
CA TYR A 550 -64.54 -12.47 42.29
C TYR A 550 -63.63 -11.31 42.75
N ILE A 551 -64.30 -10.24 43.19
CA ILE A 551 -63.95 -9.48 44.40
C ILE A 551 -64.85 -10.01 45.54
N LEU A 552 -64.27 -10.81 46.44
CA LEU A 552 -64.38 -10.77 47.91
C LEU A 552 -63.51 -11.88 48.50
#